data_AF-A0A2G4HF77-F1
#
_entry.id   AF-A0A2G4HF77-F1
#
_cell.length_a   1.000
_cell.length_b   1.000
_cell.length_c   1.000
_cell.angle_alpha   90.00
_cell.angle_beta   90.00
_cell.angle_gamma   90.00
#
_symmetry.space_group_name_H-M   'P 1'
#
loop_
_entity.id
_entity.type
_entity.pdbx_description
1 polymer ?
#
loop_
_entity_poly.entity_id
_entity_poly.type
_entity_poly.pdbx_seq_one_letter_code
_entity_poly.pdbx_strand_id
1 'polypeptide(L)'
;MARMTVREMWAAKLAGKAVPATAHSGVNEAQVGAGFGRKVPFVGVVLGIDPSLRGTGLALVEFTVGRGPLLLRCQTVKVHPKRPMAEALAEIHRAVTAMITGAGVRHVAMEQTIFVQNFQTAQILGAARGAAMAAAALHELPIFEYAPLRVKQAVVGAGRASKEQMARTVMAMLGHGRTLAFDEADAAGVALCHAFTWRE
;
A
#
# COMPACT_ATOMS: atom_id res chain seq x y z
N MET A 1 -8.76 -1.88 50.47
CA MET A 1 -9.19 -3.28 50.23
C MET A 1 -8.37 -3.84 49.08
N ALA A 2 -7.77 -5.02 49.26
CA ALA A 2 -6.85 -5.60 48.27
C ALA A 2 -7.56 -5.86 46.93
N ARG A 3 -6.96 -5.41 45.83
CA ARG A 3 -7.46 -5.63 44.46
C ARG A 3 -7.21 -7.09 44.07
N MET A 4 -8.28 -7.82 43.79
CA MET A 4 -8.19 -9.16 43.23
C MET A 4 -7.55 -9.11 41.84
N THR A 5 -6.66 -10.06 41.58
CA THR A 5 -6.06 -10.28 40.27
C THR A 5 -7.09 -10.92 39.31
N VAL A 6 -6.83 -10.80 38.01
CA VAL A 6 -7.74 -11.30 36.96
C VAL A 6 -8.00 -12.81 37.07
N ARG A 7 -7.02 -13.59 37.55
CA ARG A 7 -7.19 -15.03 37.79
C ARG A 7 -8.16 -15.32 38.94
N GLU A 8 -8.11 -14.52 40.01
CA GLU A 8 -8.99 -14.67 41.16
C GLU A 8 -10.45 -14.30 40.80
N MET A 9 -10.64 -13.29 39.94
CA MET A 9 -11.96 -12.93 39.42
C MET A 9 -12.58 -14.03 38.55
N TRP A 10 -11.77 -14.73 37.74
CA TRP A 10 -12.25 -15.85 36.93
C TRP A 10 -12.61 -17.08 37.77
N ALA A 11 -11.81 -17.39 38.80
CA ALA A 11 -12.11 -18.48 39.73
C ALA A 11 -13.40 -18.21 40.52
N ALA A 12 -13.64 -16.98 40.97
CA ALA A 12 -14.87 -16.60 41.67
C ALA A 12 -16.12 -16.73 40.79
N LYS A 13 -16.01 -16.39 39.49
CA LYS A 13 -17.11 -16.50 38.52
C LYS A 13 -17.49 -17.95 38.21
N LEU A 14 -16.52 -18.85 38.13
CA LEU A 14 -16.78 -20.29 37.94
C LEU A 14 -17.37 -20.95 39.20
N ALA A 15 -17.06 -20.42 40.38
CA ALA A 15 -17.62 -20.87 41.66
C ALA A 15 -18.99 -20.24 42.01
N GLY A 16 -19.61 -19.48 41.08
CA GLY A 16 -20.94 -18.90 41.25
C GLY A 16 -21.02 -17.73 42.25
N LYS A 17 -19.89 -17.12 42.64
CA LYS A 17 -19.88 -15.98 43.57
C LYS A 17 -19.95 -14.65 42.80
N ALA A 18 -20.74 -13.70 43.31
CA ALA A 18 -20.93 -12.38 42.71
C ALA A 18 -19.62 -11.57 42.71
N VAL A 19 -19.25 -11.05 41.53
CA VAL A 19 -18.13 -10.13 41.35
C VAL A 19 -18.66 -8.69 41.50
N PRO A 20 -17.96 -7.76 42.18
CA PRO A 20 -18.47 -6.40 42.37
C PRO A 20 -18.68 -5.69 41.03
N ALA A 21 -19.86 -5.10 40.85
CA ALA A 21 -20.17 -4.27 39.70
C ALA A 21 -19.29 -3.02 39.71
N THR A 22 -18.58 -2.77 38.61
CA THR A 22 -17.93 -1.48 38.35
C THR A 22 -18.99 -0.40 38.22
N ALA A 23 -18.96 0.58 39.12
CA ALA A 23 -19.88 1.72 39.14
C ALA A 23 -19.83 2.50 37.81
N HIS A 24 -20.97 2.60 37.15
CA HIS A 24 -21.20 3.53 36.05
C HIS A 24 -21.26 4.96 36.61
N SER A 25 -20.32 5.81 36.20
CA SER A 25 -20.49 7.26 36.31
C SER A 25 -21.34 7.73 35.14
N GLY A 26 -22.39 8.51 35.44
CA GLY A 26 -23.35 9.00 34.45
C GLY A 26 -22.67 9.85 33.39
N VAL A 27 -22.82 9.44 32.13
CA VAL A 27 -22.35 10.18 30.96
C VAL A 27 -23.56 10.84 30.31
N ASN A 28 -23.47 12.16 30.16
CA ASN A 28 -24.48 13.04 29.61
C ASN A 28 -24.75 12.66 28.13
N GLU A 29 -26.02 12.43 27.76
CA GLU A 29 -26.44 11.96 26.41
C GLU A 29 -26.10 12.94 25.27
N ALA A 30 -25.61 14.15 25.59
CA ALA A 30 -25.13 15.13 24.63
C ALA A 30 -23.68 14.90 24.11
N GLN A 31 -22.99 13.82 24.52
CA GLN A 31 -21.58 13.56 24.18
C GLN A 31 -21.30 12.27 23.40
N VAL A 32 -22.31 11.63 22.80
CA VAL A 32 -22.12 10.40 21.99
C VAL A 32 -21.62 10.68 20.55
N GLY A 33 -21.33 11.95 20.21
CA GLY A 33 -21.03 12.39 18.84
C GLY A 33 -19.56 12.55 18.45
N ALA A 34 -18.58 12.25 19.29
CA ALA A 34 -17.17 12.50 18.98
C ALA A 34 -16.25 11.39 19.48
N GLY A 35 -15.75 10.52 18.60
CA GLY A 35 -14.79 9.50 19.04
C GLY A 35 -14.39 8.36 18.10
N PHE A 36 -14.76 8.36 16.82
CA PHE A 36 -14.06 7.59 15.79
C PHE A 36 -13.88 8.54 14.61
N GLY A 37 -12.69 9.13 14.49
CA GLY A 37 -12.39 10.07 13.41
C GLY A 37 -12.80 9.47 12.07
N ARG A 38 -13.73 10.12 11.38
CA ARG A 38 -14.22 9.68 10.07
C ARG A 38 -13.01 9.66 9.14
N LYS A 39 -12.54 8.47 8.78
CA LYS A 39 -11.38 8.31 7.87
C LYS A 39 -11.71 9.03 6.57
N VAL A 40 -10.97 10.10 6.27
CA VAL A 40 -11.07 10.75 4.97
C VAL A 40 -10.35 9.84 3.96
N PRO A 41 -11.06 9.32 2.95
CA PRO A 41 -10.41 8.50 1.93
C PRO A 41 -9.49 9.37 1.08
N PHE A 42 -8.41 8.79 0.56
CA PHE A 42 -7.60 9.46 -0.43
C PHE A 42 -8.43 9.77 -1.69
N VAL A 43 -8.28 10.98 -2.24
CA VAL A 43 -8.91 11.40 -3.50
C VAL A 43 -7.84 11.98 -4.42
N GLY A 44 -7.83 11.51 -5.67
CA GLY A 44 -6.88 11.91 -6.70
C GLY A 44 -6.25 10.72 -7.42
N VAL A 45 -5.22 11.01 -8.21
CA VAL A 45 -4.47 10.00 -8.96
C VAL A 45 -3.20 9.60 -8.21
N VAL A 46 -2.98 8.30 -8.07
CA VAL A 46 -1.76 7.71 -7.51
C VAL A 46 -1.00 6.99 -8.62
N LEU A 47 0.31 7.25 -8.71
CA LEU A 47 1.22 6.40 -9.47
C LEU A 47 1.81 5.33 -8.54
N GLY A 48 1.40 4.08 -8.73
CA GLY A 48 2.01 2.91 -8.10
C GLY A 48 3.24 2.45 -8.89
N ILE A 49 4.33 2.13 -8.17
CA ILE A 49 5.60 1.68 -8.74
C ILE A 49 6.09 0.42 -8.00
N ASP A 50 6.35 -0.63 -8.76
CA ASP A 50 7.10 -1.81 -8.32
C ASP A 50 8.48 -1.81 -9.04
N PRO A 51 9.54 -1.26 -8.41
CA PRO A 51 10.80 -1.02 -9.07
C PRO A 51 11.66 -2.29 -9.18
N SER A 52 12.01 -2.65 -10.42
CA SER A 52 12.94 -3.74 -10.73
C SER A 52 13.72 -3.42 -12.00
N LEU A 53 15.03 -3.70 -12.00
CA LEU A 53 15.93 -3.27 -13.08
C LEU A 53 15.47 -3.70 -14.48
N ARG A 54 14.85 -4.87 -14.62
CA ARG A 54 14.48 -5.46 -15.92
C ARG A 54 12.98 -5.63 -16.14
N GLY A 55 12.17 -5.28 -15.15
CA GLY A 55 10.73 -5.48 -15.15
C GLY A 55 10.08 -4.58 -14.13
N THR A 56 10.16 -3.26 -14.32
CA THR A 56 9.51 -2.30 -13.41
C THR A 56 8.02 -2.22 -13.74
N GLY A 57 7.16 -2.50 -12.77
CA GLY A 57 5.72 -2.33 -12.87
C GLY A 57 5.31 -0.88 -12.60
N LEU A 58 4.41 -0.33 -13.42
CA LEU A 58 3.84 1.00 -13.25
C LEU A 58 2.33 0.96 -13.42
N ALA A 59 1.59 1.66 -12.55
CA ALA A 59 0.14 1.77 -12.63
C ALA A 59 -0.37 3.13 -12.14
N LEU A 60 -1.18 3.81 -12.96
CA LEU A 60 -1.95 5.00 -12.57
C LEU A 60 -3.34 4.58 -12.15
N VAL A 61 -3.70 4.87 -10.90
CA VAL A 61 -5.01 4.54 -10.35
C VAL A 61 -5.66 5.81 -9.83
N GLU A 62 -6.89 6.07 -10.26
CA GLU A 62 -7.71 7.17 -9.80
C GLU A 62 -8.63 6.73 -8.67
N PHE A 63 -8.71 7.56 -7.63
CA PHE A 63 -9.60 7.40 -6.49
C PHE A 63 -10.54 8.59 -6.40
N THR A 64 -11.84 8.33 -6.47
CA THR A 64 -12.90 9.33 -6.36
C THR A 64 -13.90 8.96 -5.27
N VAL A 65 -14.60 9.96 -4.73
CA VAL A 65 -15.59 9.72 -3.66
C VAL A 65 -16.79 8.97 -4.23
N GLY A 66 -17.19 7.89 -3.56
CA GLY A 66 -18.40 7.15 -3.92
C GLY A 66 -18.27 6.20 -5.12
N ARG A 67 -17.06 6.04 -5.68
CA ARG A 67 -16.76 5.05 -6.72
C ARG A 67 -15.56 4.18 -6.31
N GLY A 68 -15.49 2.99 -6.90
CA GLY A 68 -14.32 2.12 -6.78
C GLY A 68 -13.09 2.72 -7.46
N PRO A 69 -11.88 2.19 -7.17
CA PRO A 69 -10.66 2.62 -7.81
C PRO A 69 -10.69 2.32 -9.31
N LEU A 70 -10.21 3.26 -10.13
CA LEU A 70 -10.18 3.13 -11.59
C LEU A 70 -8.74 3.06 -12.08
N LEU A 71 -8.38 1.98 -12.79
CA LEU A 71 -7.09 1.88 -13.46
C LEU A 71 -7.09 2.74 -14.74
N LEU A 72 -6.31 3.82 -14.74
CA LEU A 72 -6.19 4.72 -15.90
C LEU A 72 -5.19 4.20 -16.94
N ARG A 73 -4.02 3.73 -16.47
CA ARG A 73 -2.93 3.24 -17.31
C ARG A 73 -2.04 2.29 -16.52
N CYS A 74 -1.51 1.26 -17.17
CA CYS A 74 -0.45 0.43 -16.61
C CYS A 74 0.55 0.02 -17.68
N GLN A 75 1.77 -0.30 -17.26
CA GLN A 75 2.80 -0.88 -18.12
C GLN A 75 3.86 -1.61 -17.29
N THR A 76 4.43 -2.68 -17.85
CA THR A 76 5.71 -3.23 -17.40
C THR A 76 6.84 -2.67 -18.27
N VAL A 77 7.81 -2.00 -17.66
CA VAL A 77 9.06 -1.57 -18.31
C VAL A 77 9.99 -2.78 -18.40
N LYS A 78 10.00 -3.41 -19.58
CA LYS A 78 10.85 -4.58 -19.86
C LYS A 78 12.14 -4.14 -20.53
N VAL A 79 13.27 -4.47 -19.93
CA VAL A 79 14.59 -4.17 -20.50
C VAL A 79 15.34 -5.48 -20.74
N HIS A 80 15.85 -5.65 -21.95
CA HIS A 80 16.57 -6.87 -22.32
C HIS A 80 17.82 -7.09 -21.42
N PRO A 81 18.10 -8.32 -20.93
CA PRO A 81 19.19 -8.57 -19.99
C PRO A 81 20.58 -8.16 -20.46
N LYS A 82 20.83 -8.19 -21.78
CA LYS A 82 22.11 -7.78 -22.38
C LYS A 82 22.34 -6.26 -22.40
N ARG A 83 21.31 -5.44 -22.13
CA ARG A 83 21.45 -3.98 -22.11
C ARG A 83 22.21 -3.56 -20.85
N PRO A 84 23.16 -2.61 -20.90
CA PRO A 84 23.82 -2.06 -19.72
C PRO A 84 22.85 -1.59 -18.64
N MET A 85 23.29 -1.59 -17.37
CA MET A 85 22.47 -1.14 -16.24
C MET A 85 22.04 0.32 -16.43
N ALA A 86 22.95 1.21 -16.82
CA ALA A 86 22.65 2.62 -17.02
C ALA A 86 21.50 2.85 -18.02
N GLU A 87 21.46 2.07 -19.11
CA GLU A 87 20.37 2.14 -20.08
C GLU A 87 19.04 1.67 -19.48
N ALA A 88 19.05 0.63 -18.65
CA ALA A 88 17.85 0.18 -17.94
C ALA A 88 17.32 1.23 -16.96
N LEU A 89 18.22 1.87 -16.20
CA LEU A 89 17.85 2.97 -15.29
C LEU A 89 17.25 4.15 -16.06
N ALA A 90 17.80 4.48 -17.23
CA ALA A 90 17.26 5.52 -18.09
C ALA A 90 15.86 5.17 -18.63
N GLU A 91 15.60 3.91 -19.00
CA GLU A 91 14.25 3.46 -19.40
C GLU A 91 13.25 3.57 -18.24
N ILE A 92 13.64 3.17 -17.03
CA ILE A 92 12.79 3.29 -15.83
C ILE A 92 12.44 4.77 -15.60
N HIS A 93 13.44 5.66 -15.61
CA HIS A 93 13.22 7.08 -15.43
C HIS A 93 12.28 7.67 -16.48
N ARG A 94 12.53 7.39 -17.77
CA ARG A 94 11.68 7.85 -18.88
C ARG A 94 10.25 7.35 -18.75
N ALA A 95 10.08 6.08 -18.40
CA ALA A 95 8.78 5.46 -18.23
C ALA A 95 7.98 6.09 -17.08
N VAL A 96 8.61 6.34 -15.92
CA VAL A 96 7.97 7.02 -14.78
C VAL A 96 7.58 8.45 -15.16
N THR A 97 8.49 9.20 -15.79
CA THR A 97 8.23 10.55 -16.31
C THR A 97 7.01 10.57 -17.24
N ALA A 98 6.92 9.59 -18.15
CA ALA A 98 5.83 9.46 -19.11
C ALA A 98 4.49 9.01 -18.49
N MET A 99 4.52 8.40 -17.29
CA MET A 99 3.31 8.10 -16.51
C MET A 99 2.82 9.33 -15.74
N ILE A 100 3.74 10.20 -15.31
CA ILE A 100 3.41 11.42 -14.55
C ILE A 100 2.87 12.53 -15.48
N THR A 101 3.52 12.70 -16.63
CA THR A 101 3.27 13.83 -17.53
C THR A 101 1.82 13.86 -18.01
N GLY A 102 1.10 14.94 -17.68
CA GLY A 102 -0.29 15.17 -18.10
C GLY A 102 -1.35 14.34 -17.37
N ALA A 103 -0.97 13.51 -16.39
CA ALA A 103 -1.89 12.60 -15.71
C ALA A 103 -2.51 13.16 -14.41
N GLY A 104 -2.08 14.34 -13.95
CA GLY A 104 -2.57 14.93 -12.69
C GLY A 104 -2.23 14.09 -11.46
N VAL A 105 -1.08 13.41 -11.46
CA VAL A 105 -0.63 12.59 -10.32
C VAL A 105 -0.52 13.46 -9.08
N ARG A 106 -1.19 13.05 -8.00
CA ARG A 106 -1.10 13.71 -6.70
C ARG A 106 0.02 13.11 -5.88
N HIS A 107 0.06 11.78 -5.73
CA HIS A 107 1.08 11.07 -4.94
C HIS A 107 1.70 9.92 -5.74
N VAL A 108 2.96 9.61 -5.43
CA VAL A 108 3.64 8.40 -5.90
C VAL A 108 3.73 7.40 -4.75
N ALA A 109 3.33 6.17 -5.00
CA ALA A 109 3.40 5.07 -4.05
C ALA A 109 4.36 4.00 -4.58
N MET A 110 5.34 3.58 -3.78
CA MET A 110 6.39 2.66 -4.21
C MET A 110 6.56 1.50 -3.23
N GLU A 111 6.84 0.31 -3.75
CA GLU A 111 7.20 -0.82 -2.88
C GLU A 111 8.59 -0.60 -2.26
N GLN A 112 8.71 -0.86 -0.96
CA GLN A 112 9.99 -0.83 -0.26
C GLN A 112 10.84 -2.06 -0.60
N THR A 113 12.14 -1.84 -0.78
CA THR A 113 13.11 -2.94 -0.83
C THR A 113 13.24 -3.58 0.55
N ILE A 114 13.01 -4.88 0.63
CA ILE A 114 13.25 -5.68 1.85
C ILE A 114 14.73 -6.03 1.99
N PHE A 115 15.13 -6.55 3.16
CA PHE A 115 16.49 -7.01 3.37
C PHE A 115 16.88 -8.07 2.33
N VAL A 116 18.00 -7.81 1.63
CA VAL A 116 18.58 -8.73 0.65
C VAL A 116 19.97 -9.13 1.12
N GLN A 117 20.20 -10.43 1.31
CA GLN A 117 21.50 -10.94 1.77
C GLN A 117 22.62 -10.70 0.75
N ASN A 118 22.30 -10.75 -0.56
CA ASN A 118 23.27 -10.52 -1.62
C ASN A 118 23.45 -9.02 -1.88
N PHE A 119 24.66 -8.53 -1.60
CA PHE A 119 25.05 -7.13 -1.82
C PHE A 119 24.86 -6.64 -3.26
N GLN A 120 25.21 -7.45 -4.26
CA GLN A 120 25.06 -7.08 -5.66
C GLN A 120 23.59 -6.89 -6.02
N THR A 121 22.72 -7.80 -5.56
CA THR A 121 21.27 -7.69 -5.77
C THR A 121 20.71 -6.46 -5.05
N ALA A 122 21.15 -6.18 -3.83
CA ALA A 122 20.76 -4.98 -3.09
C ALA A 122 21.13 -3.69 -3.84
N GLN A 123 22.34 -3.62 -4.41
CA GLN A 123 22.80 -2.47 -5.20
C GLN A 123 21.98 -2.29 -6.47
N ILE A 124 21.67 -3.38 -7.19
CA ILE A 124 20.83 -3.36 -8.39
C ILE A 124 19.42 -2.84 -8.08
N LEU A 125 18.78 -3.36 -7.03
CA LEU A 125 17.44 -2.94 -6.63
C LEU A 125 17.44 -1.48 -6.15
N GLY A 126 18.44 -1.09 -5.37
CA GLY A 126 18.62 0.29 -4.92
C GLY A 126 18.78 1.27 -6.08
N ALA A 127 19.54 0.90 -7.12
CA ALA A 127 19.71 1.72 -8.31
C ALA A 127 18.40 1.89 -9.10
N ALA A 128 17.67 0.79 -9.34
CA ALA A 128 16.39 0.82 -10.04
C ALA A 128 15.35 1.68 -9.28
N ARG A 129 15.26 1.50 -7.96
CA ARG A 129 14.44 2.33 -7.07
C ARG A 129 14.84 3.80 -7.15
N GLY A 130 16.13 4.09 -7.08
CA GLY A 130 16.68 5.44 -7.19
C GLY A 130 16.30 6.14 -8.50
N ALA A 131 16.34 5.43 -9.63
CA ALA A 131 15.93 5.97 -10.93
C ALA A 131 14.44 6.34 -10.97
N ALA A 132 13.57 5.51 -10.40
CA ALA A 132 12.15 5.80 -10.29
C ALA A 132 11.85 6.98 -9.34
N MET A 133 12.51 7.01 -8.18
CA MET A 133 12.37 8.10 -7.21
C MET A 133 12.83 9.44 -7.78
N ALA A 134 13.97 9.46 -8.46
CA ALA A 134 14.50 10.68 -9.08
C ALA A 134 13.52 11.25 -10.12
N ALA A 135 12.95 10.38 -10.96
CA ALA A 135 11.93 10.80 -11.93
C ALA A 135 10.71 11.43 -11.24
N ALA A 136 10.19 10.81 -10.19
CA ALA A 136 9.05 11.36 -9.43
C ALA A 136 9.40 12.68 -8.72
N ALA A 137 10.58 12.76 -8.10
CA ALA A 137 11.02 13.93 -7.35
C ALA A 137 11.27 15.15 -8.25
N LEU A 138 11.74 14.95 -9.50
CA LEU A 138 11.87 16.02 -10.49
C LEU A 138 10.54 16.66 -10.89
N HIS A 139 9.42 15.98 -10.63
CA HIS A 139 8.07 16.51 -10.78
C HIS A 139 7.46 17.03 -9.46
N GLU A 140 8.28 17.17 -8.42
CA GLU A 140 7.88 17.68 -7.09
C GLU A 140 6.76 16.86 -6.42
N LEU A 141 6.64 15.58 -6.79
CA LEU A 141 5.62 14.70 -6.25
C LEU A 141 6.07 14.07 -4.92
N PRO A 142 5.21 14.04 -3.89
CA PRO A 142 5.51 13.31 -2.67
C PRO A 142 5.52 11.80 -2.94
N ILE A 143 6.56 11.14 -2.44
CA ILE A 143 6.81 9.71 -2.61
C ILE A 143 6.55 9.00 -1.28
N PHE A 144 5.68 8.00 -1.30
CA PHE A 144 5.32 7.18 -0.15
C PHE A 144 5.74 5.75 -0.39
N GLU A 145 6.25 5.10 0.66
CA GLU A 145 6.82 3.78 0.53
C GLU A 145 6.14 2.75 1.43
N TYR A 146 5.91 1.55 0.90
CA TYR A 146 5.18 0.50 1.59
C TYR A 146 5.93 -0.83 1.56
N ALA A 147 6.09 -1.45 2.72
CA ALA A 147 6.62 -2.81 2.82
C ALA A 147 5.70 -3.81 2.09
N PRO A 148 6.24 -4.83 1.40
CA PRO A 148 5.43 -5.82 0.66
C PRO A 148 4.34 -6.48 1.50
N LEU A 149 4.65 -6.79 2.77
CA LEU A 149 3.67 -7.34 3.71
C LEU A 149 2.51 -6.38 3.99
N ARG A 150 2.79 -5.07 4.07
CA ARG A 150 1.77 -4.04 4.28
C ARG A 150 0.89 -3.88 3.05
N VAL A 151 1.45 -3.96 1.85
CA VAL A 151 0.70 -3.96 0.59
C VAL A 151 -0.29 -5.12 0.55
N LYS A 152 0.20 -6.35 0.78
CA LYS A 152 -0.64 -7.55 0.81
C LYS A 152 -1.70 -7.50 1.91
N GLN A 153 -1.34 -7.01 3.09
CA GLN A 153 -2.30 -6.85 4.20
C GLN A 153 -3.39 -5.84 3.87
N ALA A 154 -3.04 -4.71 3.25
CA ALA A 154 -4.00 -3.66 2.92
C ALA A 154 -4.95 -4.07 1.78
N VAL A 155 -4.45 -4.79 0.77
CA VAL A 155 -5.21 -5.14 -0.43
C VAL A 155 -5.95 -6.47 -0.30
N VAL A 156 -5.27 -7.51 0.20
CA VAL A 156 -5.83 -8.88 0.28
C VAL A 156 -6.39 -9.18 1.67
N GLY A 157 -6.04 -8.39 2.69
CA GLY A 157 -6.40 -8.68 4.08
C GLY A 157 -5.45 -9.67 4.77
N ALA A 158 -4.42 -10.15 4.08
CA ALA A 158 -3.44 -11.10 4.61
C ALA A 158 -2.02 -10.80 4.09
N GLY A 159 -1.08 -10.47 4.99
CA GLY A 159 0.31 -10.18 4.62
C GLY A 159 1.06 -11.33 3.96
N ARG A 160 0.64 -12.58 4.17
CA ARG A 160 1.26 -13.79 3.58
C ARG A 160 0.60 -14.24 2.27
N ALA A 161 -0.26 -13.42 1.66
CA ALA A 161 -0.91 -13.75 0.40
C ALA A 161 0.11 -14.08 -0.72
N SER A 162 -0.27 -15.02 -1.59
CA SER A 162 0.51 -15.37 -2.79
C SER A 162 0.45 -14.25 -3.83
N LYS A 163 1.39 -14.24 -4.80
CA LYS A 163 1.38 -13.26 -5.89
C LYS A 163 0.13 -13.39 -6.76
N GLU A 164 -0.35 -14.61 -6.98
CA GLU A 164 -1.56 -14.89 -7.75
C GLU A 164 -2.81 -14.41 -7.02
N GLN A 165 -2.86 -14.59 -5.69
CA GLN A 165 -3.95 -14.03 -4.87
C GLN A 165 -3.96 -12.51 -4.95
N MET A 166 -2.80 -11.88 -4.81
CA MET A 166 -2.65 -10.43 -4.95
C MET A 166 -3.18 -9.95 -6.30
N ALA A 167 -2.68 -10.53 -7.39
CA ALA A 167 -3.06 -10.13 -8.74
C ALA A 167 -4.58 -10.29 -8.98
N ARG A 168 -5.18 -11.41 -8.56
CA ARG A 168 -6.63 -11.62 -8.67
C ARG A 168 -7.44 -10.58 -7.90
N THR A 169 -7.04 -10.28 -6.67
CA THR A 169 -7.72 -9.28 -5.84
C THR A 169 -7.62 -7.88 -6.46
N VAL A 170 -6.43 -7.50 -6.92
CA VAL A 170 -6.20 -6.21 -7.61
C VAL A 170 -7.08 -6.09 -8.84
N MET A 171 -7.12 -7.11 -9.70
CA MET A 171 -7.97 -7.10 -10.91
C MET A 171 -9.45 -6.98 -10.56
N ALA A 172 -9.92 -7.69 -9.53
CA ALA A 172 -11.29 -7.61 -9.07
C ALA A 172 -11.66 -6.21 -8.54
N MET A 173 -10.74 -5.51 -7.87
CA MET A 173 -10.95 -4.15 -7.36
C MET A 173 -10.99 -3.10 -8.46
N LEU A 174 -10.12 -3.22 -9.47
CA LEU A 174 -9.97 -2.22 -10.54
C LEU A 174 -11.02 -2.36 -11.66
N GLY A 175 -11.82 -3.43 -11.65
CA GLY A 175 -12.92 -3.63 -12.60
C GLY A 175 -12.47 -3.76 -14.06
N HIS A 176 -11.20 -4.10 -14.30
CA HIS A 176 -10.66 -4.21 -15.64
C HIS A 176 -10.85 -5.62 -16.19
N GLY A 177 -11.51 -5.75 -17.34
CA GLY A 177 -11.75 -7.04 -18.01
C GLY A 177 -10.52 -7.69 -18.64
N ARG A 178 -9.35 -7.02 -18.65
CA ARG A 178 -8.08 -7.62 -19.10
C ARG A 178 -7.25 -8.08 -17.90
N THR A 179 -6.60 -9.22 -18.09
CA THR A 179 -5.60 -9.73 -17.17
C THR A 179 -4.36 -8.83 -17.16
N LEU A 180 -3.96 -8.38 -15.96
CA LEU A 180 -2.74 -7.60 -15.77
C LEU A 180 -1.51 -8.52 -15.70
N ALA A 181 -0.37 -8.03 -16.18
CA ALA A 181 0.90 -8.69 -15.88
C ALA A 181 1.19 -8.62 -14.37
N PHE A 182 2.00 -9.54 -13.83
CA PHE A 182 2.29 -9.56 -12.39
C PHE A 182 2.90 -8.24 -11.91
N ASP A 183 3.87 -7.67 -12.63
CA ASP A 183 4.49 -6.40 -12.25
C ASP A 183 3.46 -5.23 -12.30
N GLU A 184 2.54 -5.23 -13.27
CA GLU A 184 1.45 -4.24 -13.35
C GLU A 184 0.49 -4.36 -12.15
N ALA A 185 0.17 -5.59 -11.76
CA ALA A 185 -0.71 -5.88 -10.63
C ALA A 185 -0.05 -5.55 -9.29
N ASP A 186 1.24 -5.85 -9.11
CA ASP A 186 2.02 -5.51 -7.93
C ASP A 186 2.07 -3.96 -7.79
N ALA A 187 2.37 -3.24 -8.87
CA ALA A 187 2.36 -1.77 -8.89
C ALA A 187 0.98 -1.16 -8.58
N ALA A 188 -0.10 -1.68 -9.17
CA ALA A 188 -1.45 -1.21 -8.85
C ALA A 188 -1.84 -1.54 -7.40
N GLY A 189 -1.38 -2.68 -6.88
CA GLY A 189 -1.48 -3.06 -5.47
C GLY A 189 -0.86 -2.04 -4.52
N VAL A 190 0.32 -1.51 -4.86
CA VAL A 190 0.99 -0.45 -4.10
C VAL A 190 0.16 0.84 -4.09
N ALA A 191 -0.41 1.23 -5.24
CA ALA A 191 -1.31 2.39 -5.32
C ALA A 191 -2.57 2.21 -4.45
N LEU A 192 -3.19 1.03 -4.46
CA LEU A 192 -4.32 0.68 -3.59
C LEU A 192 -3.93 0.74 -2.11
N CYS A 193 -2.78 0.17 -1.74
CA CYS A 193 -2.25 0.22 -0.38
C CYS A 193 -2.10 1.67 0.12
N HIS A 194 -1.58 2.55 -0.75
CA HIS A 194 -1.48 3.97 -0.45
C HIS A 194 -2.85 4.58 -0.14
N ALA A 195 -3.81 4.46 -1.06
CA ALA A 195 -5.14 5.04 -0.88
C ALA A 195 -5.87 4.52 0.38
N PHE A 196 -5.67 3.26 0.75
CA PHE A 196 -6.33 2.65 1.92
C PHE A 196 -5.68 3.04 3.25
N THR A 197 -4.37 3.30 3.25
CA THR A 197 -3.60 3.48 4.49
C THR A 197 -3.09 4.89 4.72
N TRP A 198 -3.05 5.74 3.69
CA TRP A 198 -2.64 7.14 3.79
C TRP A 198 -3.62 7.95 4.67
N ARG A 199 -3.05 8.93 5.37
CA ARG A 199 -3.75 9.90 6.21
C ARG A 199 -3.07 11.26 5.98
N GLU A 200 -3.89 12.31 5.93
CA GLU A 200 -3.45 13.71 5.87
C GLU A 200 -2.86 14.17 7.22
#